data_AF-A0A354SFM2-F1
#
_entry.id   AF-A0A354SFM2-F1
#
_cell.length_a   1.000
_cell.length_b   1.000
_cell.length_c   1.000
_cell.angle_alpha   90.00
_cell.angle_beta   90.00
_cell.angle_gamma   90.00
#
_symmetry.space_group_name_H-M   'P 1'
#
loop_
_entity.id
_entity.type
_entity.pdbx_description
1 polymer ?
#
loop_
_entity_poly.entity_id
_entity_poly.type
_entity_poly.pdbx_seq_one_letter_code
_entity_poly.pdbx_strand_id
1 'polypeptide(L)'
;MYDKTMAGADVLLLGIASRGDTDAYLENVALKSRARLVIPVHVDNFFKPLEQGMSFLPGMKFGEFYRKAEKHRSSFTVRTIPLCKAVAILPLDATP
;
A
#
# COMPACT_ATOMS: atom_id res chain seq x y z
N MET A 1 6.57 -33.71 2.91
CA MET A 1 6.02 -32.88 1.82
C MET A 1 5.31 -31.73 2.50
N TYR A 2 5.87 -30.51 2.51
CA TYR A 2 5.19 -29.38 3.14
C TYR A 2 3.96 -29.06 2.30
N ASP A 3 2.78 -29.13 2.91
CA ASP A 3 1.57 -28.58 2.32
C ASP A 3 1.76 -27.06 2.22
N LYS A 4 2.18 -26.60 1.04
CA LYS A 4 2.22 -25.18 0.69
C LYS A 4 0.78 -24.71 0.52
N THR A 5 0.03 -24.61 1.60
CA THR A 5 -1.14 -23.73 1.64
C THR A 5 -0.65 -22.36 1.17
N MET A 6 -1.08 -21.96 -0.02
CA MET A 6 -0.60 -20.77 -0.73
C MET A 6 -0.66 -19.55 0.19
N ALA A 7 0.49 -19.15 0.73
CA ALA A 7 0.58 -18.05 1.68
C ALA A 7 0.17 -16.76 0.97
N GLY A 8 -1.05 -16.32 1.23
CA GLY A 8 -1.54 -14.99 0.88
C GLY A 8 -1.25 -14.00 2.01
N ALA A 9 -1.31 -12.72 1.71
CA ALA A 9 -1.31 -11.66 2.70
C ALA A 9 -2.74 -11.18 2.92
N ASP A 10 -3.17 -10.91 4.15
CA ASP A 10 -4.44 -10.20 4.39
C ASP A 10 -4.29 -8.72 4.07
N VAL A 11 -3.16 -8.14 4.48
CA VAL A 11 -2.81 -6.72 4.33
C VAL A 11 -1.45 -6.59 3.64
N LEU A 12 -1.39 -5.69 2.66
CA LEU A 12 -0.18 -5.37 1.92
C LEU A 12 0.16 -3.88 2.06
N LEU A 13 1.26 -3.59 2.74
CA LEU A 13 1.88 -2.26 2.72
C LEU A 13 2.73 -2.14 1.46
N LEU A 14 2.23 -1.42 0.46
CA LEU A 14 2.82 -1.40 -0.87
C LEU A 14 3.59 -0.11 -1.10
N GLY A 15 4.92 -0.20 -1.25
CA GLY A 15 5.74 0.95 -1.64
C GLY A 15 5.41 1.38 -3.07
N ILE A 16 4.93 2.63 -3.26
CA ILE A 16 4.49 3.08 -4.59
C ILE A 16 5.37 4.17 -5.22
N ALA A 17 6.36 4.70 -4.49
CA ALA A 17 7.37 5.59 -5.07
C ALA A 17 8.22 4.86 -6.11
N SER A 18 8.56 5.59 -7.17
CA SER A 18 9.44 5.12 -8.25
C SER A 18 9.03 3.79 -8.88
N ARG A 19 7.77 3.37 -8.70
CA ARG A 19 7.23 2.16 -9.32
C ARG A 19 7.25 2.31 -10.84
N GLY A 20 7.42 1.19 -11.53
CA GLY A 20 7.30 1.09 -12.98
C GLY A 20 5.84 1.15 -13.44
N ASP A 21 5.46 0.29 -14.38
CA ASP A 21 4.07 0.22 -14.81
C ASP A 21 3.15 -0.25 -13.67
N THR A 22 2.16 0.58 -13.35
CA THR A 22 1.23 0.34 -12.25
C THR A 22 0.34 -0.88 -12.48
N ASP A 23 -0.11 -1.16 -13.71
CA ASP A 23 -1.00 -2.31 -13.94
C ASP A 23 -0.23 -3.62 -13.72
N ALA A 24 0.96 -3.74 -14.31
CA ALA A 24 1.86 -4.87 -14.10
C ALA A 24 2.26 -5.02 -12.61
N TYR A 25 2.45 -3.91 -11.90
CA TYR A 25 2.80 -3.95 -10.48
C TYR A 25 1.65 -4.49 -9.62
N LEU A 26 0.42 -4.03 -9.85
CA LEU A 26 -0.77 -4.51 -9.15
C LEU A 26 -1.05 -5.99 -9.46
N GLU A 27 -0.87 -6.41 -10.71
CA GLU A 27 -1.04 -7.81 -11.11
C GLU A 27 -0.03 -8.73 -10.43
N ASN A 28 1.24 -8.35 -10.47
CA ASN A 28 2.32 -9.22 -9.99
C ASN A 28 2.50 -9.21 -8.47
N VAL A 29 1.97 -8.21 -7.77
CA VAL A 29 2.13 -8.07 -6.33
C VAL A 29 0.79 -8.14 -5.60
N ALA A 30 -0.11 -7.18 -5.81
CA ALA A 30 -1.36 -7.11 -5.05
C ALA A 30 -2.28 -8.32 -5.33
N LEU A 31 -2.48 -8.68 -6.60
CA LEU A 31 -3.34 -9.82 -6.96
C LEU A 31 -2.70 -11.18 -6.62
N LYS A 32 -1.41 -11.37 -6.93
CA LYS A 32 -0.71 -12.63 -6.63
C LYS A 32 -0.54 -12.88 -5.13
N SER A 33 -0.38 -11.83 -4.33
CA SER A 33 -0.36 -11.95 -2.86
C SER A 33 -1.75 -12.23 -2.27
N ARG A 34 -2.82 -12.15 -3.07
CA ARG A 34 -4.21 -12.29 -2.61
C ARG A 34 -4.56 -11.32 -1.48
N ALA A 35 -3.89 -10.16 -1.46
CA ALA A 35 -4.15 -9.08 -0.51
C ALA A 35 -5.64 -8.73 -0.50
N ARG A 36 -6.23 -8.58 0.68
CA ARG A 36 -7.60 -8.06 0.83
C ARG A 36 -7.59 -6.54 1.06
N LEU A 37 -6.52 -6.05 1.68
CA LEU A 37 -6.27 -4.63 1.94
C LEU A 37 -4.91 -4.22 1.40
N VAL A 38 -4.86 -3.16 0.61
CA VAL A 38 -3.63 -2.51 0.14
C VAL A 38 -3.53 -1.12 0.74
N ILE A 39 -2.41 -0.84 1.41
CA ILE A 39 -2.08 0.49 1.94
C ILE A 39 -0.84 0.99 1.18
N PRO A 40 -0.96 2.01 0.32
CA PRO A 40 0.20 2.58 -0.35
C PRO A 40 1.09 3.32 0.66
N VAL A 41 2.37 3.01 0.66
CA VAL A 41 3.40 3.58 1.54
C VAL A 41 4.62 4.05 0.72
N HIS A 42 5.65 4.56 1.41
CA HIS A 42 6.84 5.16 0.79
C HIS A 42 6.47 6.26 -0.20
N VAL A 43 5.54 7.13 0.19
CA VAL A 43 5.15 8.29 -0.63
C VAL A 43 5.84 9.57 -0.19
N ASP A 44 6.42 9.55 1.00
CA ASP A 44 6.96 10.67 1.75
C ASP A 44 8.27 11.22 1.18
N ASN A 45 8.34 12.55 1.08
CA ASN A 45 9.54 13.26 0.65
C ASN A 45 10.49 13.54 1.81
N PHE A 46 11.42 12.61 2.06
CA PHE A 46 12.51 12.79 3.02
C PHE A 46 13.69 13.62 2.47
N PHE A 47 13.60 14.18 1.25
CA PHE A 47 14.63 15.07 0.71
C PHE A 47 14.50 16.53 1.19
N LYS A 48 13.42 16.85 1.93
CA LYS A 48 13.25 18.16 2.58
C LYS A 48 13.25 18.02 4.10
N PRO A 49 13.67 19.07 4.84
CA PRO A 49 13.60 19.06 6.30
C PRO A 49 12.17 18.82 6.81
N LEU A 50 12.04 18.06 7.90
CA LEU A 50 10.73 17.68 8.47
C LEU A 50 9.96 18.91 8.99
N GLU A 51 10.68 19.95 9.41
CA GLU A 51 10.13 21.23 9.89
C GLU A 51 9.34 21.96 8.80
N GLN A 52 9.61 21.65 7.53
CA GLN A 52 8.88 22.20 6.36
C GLN A 52 7.64 21.37 6.02
N GLY A 53 7.17 20.55 6.97
CA GLY A 53 6.05 19.64 6.83
C GLY A 53 6.34 18.49 5.86
N MET A 54 5.38 17.58 5.72
CA MET A 54 5.47 16.47 4.77
C MET A 54 5.04 16.89 3.38
N SER A 55 5.57 16.23 2.36
CA SER A 55 5.03 16.28 1.00
C SER A 55 5.23 14.93 0.33
N PHE A 56 4.57 14.71 -0.80
CA PHE A 56 4.93 13.58 -1.64
C PHE A 56 6.29 13.77 -2.28
N LEU A 57 6.95 12.65 -2.59
CA LEU A 57 8.15 12.62 -3.42
C LEU A 57 7.91 13.32 -4.76
N PRO A 58 8.91 14.03 -5.30
CA PRO A 58 8.84 14.57 -6.66
C PRO A 58 8.47 13.48 -7.67
N GLY A 59 7.50 13.78 -8.55
CA GLY A 59 7.04 12.83 -9.57
C GLY A 59 6.11 11.72 -9.06
N MET A 60 5.68 11.75 -7.79
CA MET A 60 4.74 10.78 -7.24
C MET A 60 3.39 10.81 -7.99
N LYS A 61 3.08 9.71 -8.69
CA LYS A 61 1.81 9.54 -9.43
C LYS A 61 0.73 8.90 -8.56
N PHE A 62 0.39 9.51 -7.42
CA PHE A 62 -0.56 8.91 -6.46
C PHE A 62 -1.98 8.72 -7.04
N GLY A 63 -2.51 9.73 -7.74
CA GLY A 63 -3.84 9.63 -8.36
C GLY A 63 -3.92 8.58 -9.47
N GLU A 64 -2.83 8.37 -10.21
CA GLU A 64 -2.75 7.31 -11.22
C GLU A 64 -2.72 5.92 -10.59
N PHE A 65 -2.00 5.75 -9.48
CA PHE A 65 -2.04 4.52 -8.68
C PHE A 65 -3.47 4.19 -8.28
N TYR A 66 -4.13 5.15 -7.62
CA TYR A 66 -5.48 4.97 -7.09
C TYR A 66 -6.47 4.60 -8.19
N ARG A 67 -6.47 5.33 -9.32
CA ARG A 67 -7.37 5.08 -10.46
C ARG A 67 -7.18 3.68 -11.05
N LYS A 68 -5.94 3.18 -11.15
CA LYS A 68 -5.68 1.83 -11.66
C LYS A 68 -6.02 0.75 -10.63
N ALA A 69 -5.72 0.98 -9.36
CA ALA A 69 -6.09 0.08 -8.27
C ALA A 69 -7.61 -0.07 -8.13
N GLU A 70 -8.38 1.00 -8.34
CA GLU A 70 -9.86 0.98 -8.30
C GLU A 70 -10.47 -0.01 -9.31
N LYS A 71 -9.79 -0.28 -10.43
CA LYS A 71 -10.22 -1.31 -11.40
C LYS A 71 -10.27 -2.72 -10.79
N HIS A 72 -9.55 -2.94 -9.69
CA HIS A 72 -9.46 -4.23 -8.98
C HIS A 72 -10.23 -4.22 -7.66
N ARG A 73 -11.17 -3.28 -7.46
CA ARG A 73 -11.98 -3.15 -6.22
C ARG A 73 -12.76 -4.42 -5.82
N SER A 74 -13.02 -5.33 -6.75
CA SER A 74 -13.65 -6.62 -6.46
C SER A 74 -12.69 -7.62 -5.81
N SER A 75 -11.37 -7.42 -5.94
CA SER A 75 -10.34 -8.30 -5.42
C SER A 75 -9.74 -7.79 -4.11
N PHE A 76 -9.50 -6.49 -4.00
CA PHE A 76 -8.93 -5.88 -2.80
C PHE A 76 -9.42 -4.45 -2.59
N THR A 77 -9.33 -3.98 -1.35
CA THR A 77 -9.63 -2.60 -0.96
C THR A 77 -8.36 -1.78 -0.83
N VAL A 78 -8.37 -0.53 -1.28
CA VAL A 78 -7.29 0.44 -1.01
C VAL A 78 -7.70 1.36 0.14
N ARG A 79 -6.79 1.57 1.11
CA ARG A 79 -6.93 2.57 2.18
C ARG A 79 -5.63 3.32 2.35
N THR A 80 -5.72 4.57 2.78
CA THR A 80 -4.56 5.36 3.18
C THR A 80 -4.51 5.51 4.69
N ILE A 81 -3.31 5.74 5.21
CA ILE A 81 -3.10 6.16 6.60
C ILE A 81 -2.81 7.66 6.62
N PRO A 82 -3.18 8.39 7.69
CA PRO A 82 -2.80 9.78 7.83
C PRO A 82 -1.27 9.91 7.81
N LEU A 83 -0.75 10.80 6.95
CA LEU A 83 0.68 11.05 6.85
C LEU A 83 1.23 11.59 8.17
N CYS A 84 2.35 11.03 8.62
CA CYS A 84 3.05 11.41 9.86
C CYS A 84 2.21 11.42 11.13
N LYS A 85 1.16 10.61 11.19
CA LYS A 85 0.50 10.28 12.45
C LYS A 85 0.81 8.84 12.80
N ALA A 86 1.10 8.60 14.08
CA ALA A 86 1.13 7.24 14.58
C ALA A 86 -0.24 6.60 14.31
N VAL A 87 -0.22 5.45 13.64
CA VAL A 87 -1.40 4.64 13.38
C VAL A 87 -1.15 3.25 13.93
N ALA A 88 -2.16 2.70 14.56
CA ALA A 88 -2.12 1.33 15.02
C ALA A 88 -2.92 0.46 14.04
N ILE A 89 -2.35 -0.67 13.63
CA ILE A 89 -3.00 -1.64 12.74
C ILE A 89 -3.32 -2.88 13.58
N LEU A 90 -4.55 -3.37 13.43
CA LEU A 90 -5.19 -4.36 14.29
C LEU A 90 -4.90 -5.83 13.91
N PRO A 91 -5.13 -6.77 14.84
CA PRO A 91 -5.60 -6.51 16.21
C PRO A 91 -4.44 -6.14 17.13
N LEU A 92 -4.64 -5.10 17.94
CA LEU A 92 -3.74 -4.72 19.04
C LEU A 92 -4.00 -5.61 20.27
N ASP A 93 -4.33 -6.88 20.04
CA ASP A 93 -5.04 -7.80 20.93
C ASP A 93 -6.55 -7.58 20.99
N ALA A 94 -7.30 -8.66 20.79
CA ALA A 94 -8.74 -8.68 20.93
C ALA A 94 -9.10 -8.91 22.41
N THR A 95 -9.52 -7.87 23.13
CA THR A 95 -10.63 -7.90 24.11
C THR A 95 -11.10 -6.46 24.40
N PRO A 96 -12.41 -6.18 24.50
CA PRO A 96 -12.92 -4.91 25.04
C PRO A 96 -12.52 -4.64 26.49
#